data_AF-A0A537N9F7-F1
#
_entry.id   AF-A0A537N9F7-F1
#
_cell.length_a   1.000
_cell.length_b   1.000
_cell.length_c   1.000
_cell.angle_alpha   90.00
_cell.angle_beta   90.00
_cell.angle_gamma   90.00
#
_symmetry.space_group_name_H-M   'P 1'
#
loop_
_entity.id
_entity.type
_entity.pdbx_description
1 polymer ?
#
loop_
_entity_poly.entity_id
_entity_poly.type
_entity_poly.pdbx_seq_one_letter_code
_entity_poly.pdbx_strand_id
1 'polypeptide(L)'
;MRVKCEETATSQYAIIWGFSTGNIRNVVRIHRQERRDCSTDRSPNWKVADVILAVAPSIGRERAREMVDAMLAWTIARHGAWFWNGLAGDRIINRY
;
A
#
# COMPACT_ATOMS: atom_id res chain seq x y z
N MET A 1 16.80 -15.48 14.97
CA MET A 1 15.39 -15.31 15.39
C MET A 1 15.00 -13.84 15.66
N ARG A 2 15.92 -12.96 16.12
CA ARG A 2 15.64 -11.51 16.34
C ARG A 2 15.23 -10.73 15.09
N VAL A 3 15.93 -10.93 13.97
CA VAL A 3 15.66 -10.22 12.69
C VAL A 3 14.20 -10.37 12.24
N LYS A 4 13.65 -11.58 12.35
CA LYS A 4 12.26 -11.87 11.96
C LYS A 4 11.23 -11.15 12.83
N CYS A 5 11.51 -10.96 14.12
CA CYS A 5 10.62 -10.24 15.04
C CYS A 5 10.61 -8.73 14.74
N GLU A 6 11.78 -8.14 14.46
CA GLU A 6 11.90 -6.71 14.14
C GLU A 6 11.22 -6.35 12.81
N GLU A 7 11.38 -7.21 11.80
CA GLU A 7 10.67 -7.09 10.51
C GLU A 7 9.15 -7.22 10.71
N THR A 8 8.71 -8.18 11.52
CA THR A 8 7.28 -8.38 11.79
C THR A 8 6.68 -7.18 12.55
N ALA A 9 7.39 -6.67 13.56
CA ALA A 9 6.95 -5.49 14.32
C ALA A 9 6.87 -4.25 13.42
N THR A 10 7.83 -4.08 12.52
CA THR A 10 7.81 -3.03 11.49
C THR A 10 6.57 -3.12 10.59
N SER A 11 6.26 -4.31 10.07
CA SER A 11 5.09 -4.49 9.21
C SER A 11 3.79 -4.25 9.97
N GLN A 12 3.69 -4.71 11.22
CA GLN A 12 2.53 -4.44 12.08
C GLN A 12 2.35 -2.95 12.36
N TYR A 13 3.45 -2.25 12.67
CA TYR A 13 3.43 -0.80 12.85
C TYR A 13 2.91 -0.09 11.60
N ALA A 14 3.38 -0.49 10.42
CA ALA A 14 2.91 0.08 9.15
C ALA A 14 1.40 -0.06 8.99
N ILE A 15 0.85 -1.24 9.27
CA ILE A 15 -0.58 -1.53 9.13
C ILE A 15 -1.39 -0.69 10.13
N ILE A 16 -0.98 -0.68 11.40
CA ILE A 16 -1.65 0.08 12.48
C ILE A 16 -1.64 1.57 12.14
N TRP A 17 -0.49 2.11 11.72
CA TRP A 17 -0.36 3.50 11.30
C TRP A 17 -1.24 3.81 10.08
N GLY A 18 -1.29 2.91 9.10
CA GLY A 18 -2.12 3.06 7.91
C GLY A 18 -3.62 3.10 8.23
N PHE A 19 -4.05 2.37 9.26
CA PHE A 19 -5.42 2.43 9.78
C PHE A 19 -5.70 3.70 10.56
N SER A 20 -4.83 4.08 11.50
CA SER A 20 -5.03 5.25 12.35
C SER A 20 -5.05 6.55 11.57
N THR A 21 -4.29 6.62 10.46
CA THR A 21 -4.25 7.79 9.57
C THR A 21 -5.23 7.71 8.41
N GLY A 22 -5.92 6.58 8.22
CA GLY A 22 -6.78 6.34 7.06
C GLY A 22 -6.06 6.19 5.71
N ASN A 23 -4.72 6.25 5.71
CA ASN A 23 -3.91 6.22 4.48
C ASN A 23 -3.88 4.86 3.78
N ILE A 24 -4.22 3.77 4.48
CA ILE A 24 -4.25 2.43 3.87
C ILE A 24 -5.17 2.38 2.64
N ARG A 25 -6.28 3.13 2.64
CA ARG A 25 -7.19 3.23 1.48
C ARG A 25 -6.56 4.00 0.31
N ASN A 26 -5.82 5.08 0.61
CA ASN A 26 -5.13 5.88 -0.40
C ASN A 26 -4.01 5.06 -1.05
N VAL A 27 -3.23 4.33 -0.26
CA VAL A 27 -2.20 3.40 -0.74
C VAL A 27 -2.77 2.38 -1.72
N VAL A 28 -3.88 1.71 -1.36
CA VAL A 28 -4.54 0.74 -2.26
C VAL A 28 -5.05 1.39 -3.53
N ARG A 29 -5.67 2.58 -3.44
CA ARG A 29 -6.20 3.31 -4.60
C ARG A 29 -5.09 3.68 -5.59
N ILE A 30 -4.01 4.29 -5.11
CA ILE A 30 -2.90 4.71 -5.95
C ILE A 30 -2.16 3.49 -6.52
N HIS A 31 -1.95 2.45 -5.73
CA HIS A 31 -1.35 1.21 -6.23
C HIS A 31 -2.14 0.61 -7.41
N ARG A 32 -3.48 0.59 -7.32
CA ARG A 32 -4.32 0.11 -8.42
C ARG A 32 -4.22 0.98 -9.67
N GLN A 33 -4.21 2.29 -9.49
CA GLN A 33 -4.05 3.23 -10.61
C GLN A 33 -2.72 3.00 -11.31
N GLU A 34 -1.61 2.95 -10.56
CA GLU A 34 -0.27 2.69 -11.10
C GLU A 34 -0.16 1.33 -11.82
N ARG A 35 -0.87 0.30 -11.34
CA ARG A 35 -0.93 -1.00 -12.02
C ARG A 35 -1.72 -0.95 -13.33
N ARG A 36 -2.79 -0.16 -13.40
CA ARG A 36 -3.58 0.01 -14.63
C ARG A 36 -2.86 0.85 -15.68
N ASP A 37 -2.12 1.85 -15.24
CA ASP A 37 -1.36 2.74 -16.12
C ASP A 37 -0.07 2.08 -16.64
N CYS A 38 0.18 0.81 -16.28
CA CYS A 38 1.40 0.06 -16.57
C CYS A 38 2.69 0.81 -16.17
N SER A 39 2.58 1.82 -15.31
CA SER A 39 3.65 2.77 -14.99
C SER A 39 4.68 2.21 -14.02
N THR A 40 4.42 1.02 -13.47
CA THR A 40 5.22 0.41 -12.40
C THR A 40 5.35 -1.11 -12.52
N ASP A 41 5.16 -1.68 -13.71
CA ASP A 41 5.33 -3.14 -13.83
C ASP A 41 6.77 -3.54 -13.45
N ARG A 42 6.86 -4.44 -12.46
CA ARG A 42 8.11 -4.94 -11.85
C ARG A 42 9.01 -3.89 -11.19
N SER A 43 8.56 -2.65 -11.03
CA SER A 43 9.29 -1.64 -10.25
C SER A 43 8.82 -1.62 -8.79
N PRO A 44 9.68 -1.22 -7.84
CA PRO A 44 9.25 -1.07 -6.46
C PRO A 44 8.15 0.00 -6.34
N ASN A 45 7.30 -0.08 -5.31
CA ASN A 45 6.13 0.78 -5.08
C ASN A 45 6.49 2.26 -4.73
N TRP A 46 7.45 2.86 -5.42
CA TRP A 46 8.01 4.18 -5.14
C TRP A 46 7.00 5.32 -5.25
N LYS A 47 6.17 5.30 -6.28
CA LYS A 47 5.12 6.32 -6.44
C LYS A 47 4.01 6.18 -5.41
N VAL A 48 3.72 4.96 -4.99
CA VAL A 48 2.75 4.72 -3.92
C VAL A 48 3.35 5.16 -2.57
N ALA A 49 4.67 5.07 -2.38
CA ALA A 49 5.35 5.57 -1.20
C ALA A 49 5.22 7.09 -1.02
N ASP A 50 5.03 7.84 -2.11
CA ASP A 50 4.79 9.29 -2.05
C ASP A 50 3.50 9.63 -1.28
N VAL A 51 2.52 8.70 -1.23
CA VAL A 51 1.32 8.83 -0.38
C VAL A 51 1.72 8.93 1.10
N ILE A 52 2.70 8.14 1.54
CA ILE A 52 3.16 8.16 2.93
C ILE A 52 4.04 9.39 3.18
N LEU A 53 4.95 9.72 2.25
CA LEU A 53 5.85 10.86 2.39
C LEU A 53 5.12 12.20 2.42
N ALA A 54 3.97 12.32 1.75
CA ALA A 54 3.14 13.51 1.80
C ALA A 54 2.64 13.84 3.23
N VAL A 55 2.47 12.81 4.07
CA VAL A 55 1.93 12.96 5.44
C VAL A 55 3.01 12.82 6.51
N ALA A 56 4.08 12.08 6.20
CA ALA A 56 5.20 11.83 7.08
C ALA A 56 6.51 11.89 6.28
N PRO A 57 7.04 13.08 5.98
CA PRO A 57 8.26 13.19 5.16
C PRO A 57 9.51 12.68 5.88
N SER A 58 9.54 12.74 7.21
CA SER A 58 10.71 12.40 8.04
C SER A 58 11.03 10.90 8.10
N ILE A 59 10.13 10.01 7.68
CA ILE A 59 10.35 8.56 7.75
C ILE A 59 11.36 8.10 6.68
N GLY A 60 11.53 8.89 5.61
CA GLY A 60 12.41 8.56 4.51
C GLY A 60 11.78 7.62 3.48
N ARG A 61 12.28 7.70 2.24
CA ARG A 61 11.64 7.07 1.08
C ARG A 61 11.63 5.54 1.14
N GLU A 62 12.73 4.93 1.55
CA GLU A 62 12.85 3.46 1.64
C GLU A 62 11.85 2.90 2.65
N ARG A 63 11.81 3.49 3.84
CA ARG A 63 10.92 3.06 4.90
C ARG A 63 9.45 3.27 4.55
N ALA A 64 9.14 4.36 3.84
CA ALA A 64 7.80 4.59 3.30
C ALA A 64 7.39 3.48 2.30
N ARG A 65 8.31 3.06 1.42
CA ARG A 65 8.06 1.92 0.51
C ARG A 65 7.81 0.62 1.27
N GLU A 66 8.62 0.30 2.27
CA GLU A 66 8.43 -0.89 3.13
C GLU A 66 7.05 -0.88 3.81
N MET A 67 6.62 0.28 4.30
CA MET A 67 5.29 0.44 4.90
C MET A 67 4.18 0.20 3.89
N VAL A 68 4.32 0.71 2.66
CA VAL A 68 3.37 0.44 1.57
C VAL A 68 3.28 -1.06 1.30
N ASP A 69 4.42 -1.75 1.19
CA ASP A 69 4.43 -3.18 0.90
C ASP A 69 3.75 -3.99 2.01
N ALA A 70 4.00 -3.64 3.27
CA ALA A 70 3.32 -4.26 4.42
C ALA A 70 1.80 -4.02 4.40
N MET A 71 1.36 -2.79 4.09
CA MET A 71 -0.06 -2.45 3.99
C MET A 71 -0.75 -3.20 2.84
N LEU A 72 -0.12 -3.28 1.67
CA LEU A 72 -0.64 -4.00 0.52
C LEU A 72 -0.70 -5.50 0.79
N ALA A 73 0.35 -6.09 1.34
CA ALA A 73 0.40 -7.50 1.71
C ALA A 73 -0.73 -7.87 2.68
N TRP A 74 -0.92 -7.07 3.74
CA TRP A 74 -2.00 -7.27 4.70
C TRP A 74 -3.37 -7.16 4.02
N THR A 75 -3.56 -6.15 3.17
CA THR A 75 -4.84 -5.92 2.48
C THR A 75 -5.19 -7.05 1.53
N ILE A 76 -4.20 -7.55 0.77
CA ILE A 76 -4.37 -8.70 -0.13
C ILE A 76 -4.69 -9.97 0.68
N ALA A 77 -3.97 -10.21 1.77
CA ALA A 77 -4.19 -11.38 2.61
C ALA A 77 -5.59 -11.39 3.25
N ARG A 78 -6.09 -10.22 3.70
CA ARG A 78 -7.37 -10.13 4.42
C ARG A 78 -8.59 -9.89 3.53
N HIS A 79 -8.39 -9.21 2.41
CA HIS A 79 -9.45 -8.70 1.53
C HIS A 79 -9.16 -8.98 0.05
N GLY A 80 -8.44 -10.07 -0.27
CA GLY A 80 -7.96 -10.38 -1.63
C GLY A 80 -9.02 -10.26 -2.73
N ALA A 81 -10.21 -10.85 -2.57
CA ALA A 81 -11.28 -10.73 -3.56
C ALA A 81 -11.68 -9.26 -3.83
N TRP A 82 -11.89 -8.47 -2.77
CA TRP A 82 -12.15 -7.03 -2.92
C TRP A 82 -10.95 -6.30 -3.54
N PHE A 83 -9.73 -6.69 -3.17
CA PHE A 83 -8.49 -6.09 -3.66
C PHE A 83 -8.38 -6.25 -5.18
N TRP A 84 -8.51 -7.49 -5.67
CA TRP A 84 -8.32 -7.84 -7.07
C TRP A 84 -9.49 -7.44 -7.97
N ASN A 85 -10.75 -7.58 -7.51
CA ASN A 85 -11.90 -7.11 -8.29
C ASN A 85 -11.84 -5.59 -8.50
N GLY A 86 -11.42 -4.85 -7.46
CA GLY A 86 -11.20 -3.41 -7.58
C GLY A 86 -10.04 -3.05 -8.51
N LEU A 87 -9.06 -3.93 -8.74
CA LEU A 87 -8.01 -3.73 -9.73
C LEU A 87 -8.52 -4.02 -11.14
N ALA A 88 -9.23 -5.14 -11.34
CA ALA A 88 -9.78 -5.59 -12.61
C ALA A 88 -10.74 -4.61 -13.28
N GLY A 89 -11.34 -3.70 -12.51
CA GLY A 89 -12.27 -2.71 -13.06
C GLY A 89 -13.71 -2.91 -12.60
N ASP A 90 -14.00 -3.89 -11.73
CA ASP A 90 -15.37 -4.18 -11.26
C ASP A 90 -15.97 -3.10 -10.35
N ARG A 91 -15.26 -1.99 -10.16
CA ARG A 91 -15.81 -0.74 -9.60
C ARG A 91 -15.53 0.50 -10.44
N ILE A 92 -15.11 0.35 -11.70
CA ILE A 92 -15.28 1.37 -12.74
C ILE A 92 -16.68 1.20 -13.33
N ILE A 93 -17.71 1.24 -12.48
CA ILE A 93 -18.98 1.74 -12.97
C ILE A 93 -18.91 3.23 -12.67
N ASN A 94 -18.48 3.99 -13.68
CA ASN A 94 -18.92 5.37 -13.84
C ASN A 94 -20.46 5.35 -13.72
N ARG A 95 -20.96 5.63 -12.51
CA ARG A 95 -22.29 6.20 -12.29
C ARG A 95 -22.07 7.67 -11.95
N TYR A 96 -21.67 8.42 -12.96
CA TYR A 96 -22.07 9.80 -13.19
C TYR A 96 -22.36 9.92 -14.68
#